data_AF-A0A7G9GQM4-F1
#
_entry.id   AF-A0A7G9GQM4-F1
#
_cell.length_a   1.000
_cell.length_b   1.000
_cell.length_c   1.000
_cell.angle_alpha   90.00
_cell.angle_beta   90.00
_cell.angle_gamma   90.00
#
_symmetry.space_group_name_H-M   'P 1'
#
loop_
_entity.id
_entity.type
_entity.pdbx_description
1 polymer ?
#
loop_
_entity_poly.entity_id
_entity_poly.type
_entity_poly.pdbx_seq_one_letter_code
_entity_poly.pdbx_strand_id
1 'polypeptide(L)'
;MIYVTGDIHGEIDISKLNTQNFSQAKAGDYLIVCGDFGLIWDMKPSRAEEYWMKWLSEKPWITLFVDGNHENFDRLKNYPITEEWGGKVQKIYDKVYHLMRGEIYLIEGKKIFTFGGAFSHDKMYRREGISWWEDELPTKEECEYAIANLKTVGDTVDVIITHDAPKSIARRYGYDRVDMSQVYATDKEDITAFLEHISHFVNYKQWYCGHYHMDFDDSESFHFLYQTILKIDM
;
A
#
# COMPACT_ATOMS: atom_id res chain seq x y z
N MET A 1 -14.26 12.66 1.94
CA MET A 1 -14.61 11.25 1.60
C MET A 1 -13.33 10.47 1.33
N ILE A 2 -13.37 9.14 1.42
CA ILE A 2 -12.22 8.27 1.12
C ILE A 2 -12.57 7.37 -0.06
N TYR A 3 -11.67 7.32 -1.03
CA TYR A 3 -11.66 6.40 -2.15
C TYR A 3 -10.43 5.50 -2.07
N VAL A 4 -10.52 4.30 -2.61
CA VAL A 4 -9.44 3.31 -2.59
C VAL A 4 -9.34 2.61 -3.94
N THR A 5 -8.12 2.35 -4.39
CA THR A 5 -7.82 1.64 -5.64
C THR A 5 -6.49 0.88 -5.52
N GLY A 6 -6.20 0.02 -6.48
CA GLY A 6 -4.94 -0.73 -6.55
C GLY A 6 -3.98 -0.19 -7.59
N ASP A 7 -2.74 -0.63 -7.45
CA ASP A 7 -1.64 -0.70 -8.41
C ASP A 7 -1.77 0.25 -9.61
N ILE A 8 -1.16 1.43 -9.51
CA ILE A 8 -1.14 2.38 -10.63
C ILE A 8 0.10 2.18 -11.52
N HIS A 9 1.13 1.48 -11.01
CA HIS A 9 2.39 1.17 -11.69
C HIS A 9 2.97 2.36 -12.46
N GLY A 10 3.03 3.52 -11.82
CA GLY A 10 3.49 4.75 -12.46
C GLY A 10 2.59 5.17 -13.62
N GLU A 11 3.15 5.34 -14.81
CA GLU A 11 2.41 5.78 -16.00
C GLU A 11 1.48 4.72 -16.61
N ILE A 12 1.60 3.45 -16.20
CA ILE A 12 0.92 2.33 -16.87
C ILE A 12 -0.59 2.38 -16.59
N ASP A 13 -0.99 2.53 -15.33
CA ASP A 13 -2.39 2.42 -14.93
C ASP A 13 -2.95 3.70 -14.29
N ILE A 14 -2.15 4.75 -14.09
CA ILE A 14 -2.59 6.04 -13.52
C ILE A 14 -3.73 6.71 -14.29
N SER A 15 -3.94 6.33 -15.56
CA SER A 15 -5.05 6.84 -16.37
C SER A 15 -6.43 6.53 -15.77
N LYS A 16 -6.57 5.50 -14.90
CA LYS A 16 -7.80 5.23 -14.15
C LYS A 16 -8.22 6.39 -13.24
N LEU A 17 -7.28 7.25 -12.86
CA LEU A 17 -7.49 8.42 -12.00
C LEU A 17 -7.79 9.72 -12.77
N ASN A 18 -7.93 9.65 -14.09
CA ASN A 18 -8.25 10.84 -14.89
C ASN A 18 -9.71 11.28 -14.69
N THR A 19 -10.06 12.49 -15.12
CA THR A 19 -11.41 13.04 -14.94
C THR A 19 -12.51 12.27 -15.68
N GLN A 20 -12.18 11.50 -16.72
CA GLN A 20 -13.17 10.68 -17.43
C GLN A 20 -13.52 9.42 -16.62
N ASN A 21 -12.52 8.80 -16.00
CA ASN A 21 -12.66 7.55 -15.26
C ASN A 21 -13.00 7.78 -13.78
N PHE A 22 -12.58 8.91 -13.21
CA PHE A 22 -12.76 9.26 -11.80
C PHE A 22 -13.09 10.75 -11.63
N SER A 23 -14.36 11.11 -11.84
CA SER A 23 -14.87 12.48 -11.72
C SER A 23 -15.53 12.80 -10.37
N GLN A 24 -15.76 11.78 -9.54
CA GLN A 24 -16.59 11.89 -8.34
C GLN A 24 -15.91 12.52 -7.11
N ALA A 25 -14.57 12.48 -7.06
CA ALA A 25 -13.82 13.08 -5.96
C ALA A 25 -13.79 14.61 -6.03
N LYS A 26 -13.85 15.23 -4.85
CA LYS A 26 -13.95 16.66 -4.62
C LYS A 26 -12.83 17.16 -3.73
N ALA A 27 -12.75 18.49 -3.61
CA ALA A 27 -11.82 19.15 -2.71
C ALA A 27 -11.99 18.62 -1.27
N GLY A 28 -10.90 18.15 -0.67
CA GLY A 28 -10.89 17.59 0.68
C GLY A 28 -11.15 16.08 0.76
N ASP A 29 -11.35 15.41 -0.39
CA ASP A 29 -11.38 13.95 -0.43
C ASP A 29 -9.98 13.34 -0.41
N TYR A 30 -9.91 12.04 -0.13
CA TYR A 30 -8.70 11.22 -0.10
C TYR A 30 -8.82 10.09 -1.11
N LEU A 31 -7.73 9.78 -1.80
CA LEU A 31 -7.57 8.57 -2.60
C LEU A 31 -6.42 7.77 -2.00
N ILE A 32 -6.65 6.51 -1.67
CA ILE A 32 -5.62 5.60 -1.15
C ILE A 32 -5.31 4.53 -2.20
N VAL A 33 -4.03 4.39 -2.56
CA VAL A 33 -3.54 3.34 -3.48
C VAL A 33 -2.96 2.18 -2.67
N CYS A 34 -3.46 0.97 -2.90
CA CYS A 34 -3.09 -0.28 -2.23
C CYS A 34 -1.75 -0.85 -2.75
N GLY A 35 -0.69 -0.05 -2.74
CA GLY A 35 0.64 -0.46 -3.22
C GLY A 35 0.85 -0.31 -4.72
N ASP A 36 2.08 -0.62 -5.15
CA ASP A 36 2.58 -0.44 -6.51
C ASP A 36 2.16 0.92 -7.10
N PHE A 37 2.45 1.97 -6.32
CA PHE A 37 2.32 3.35 -6.74
C PHE A 37 3.25 3.64 -7.92
N GLY A 38 4.44 3.04 -7.95
CA GLY A 38 5.28 2.89 -9.13
C GLY A 38 5.87 4.17 -9.73
N LEU A 39 5.49 5.36 -9.26
CA LEU A 39 6.09 6.62 -9.70
C LEU A 39 7.47 6.85 -9.09
N ILE A 40 7.79 6.24 -7.95
CA ILE A 40 9.10 6.34 -7.30
C ILE A 40 9.91 5.09 -7.68
N TRP A 41 10.44 5.03 -8.90
CA TRP A 41 11.13 3.84 -9.41
C TRP A 41 12.60 4.07 -9.73
N ASP A 42 12.89 5.10 -10.52
CA ASP A 42 14.26 5.43 -10.92
C ASP A 42 15.08 5.93 -9.72
N MET A 43 16.40 5.75 -9.77
CA MET A 43 17.34 6.24 -8.73
C MET A 43 17.28 7.75 -8.47
N LYS A 44 16.74 8.52 -9.42
CA LYS A 44 16.44 9.95 -9.31
C LYS A 44 15.11 10.21 -10.02
N PRO A 45 14.38 11.28 -9.64
CA PRO A 45 13.15 11.64 -10.32
C PRO A 45 13.31 11.72 -11.83
N SER A 46 12.51 10.96 -12.55
CA SER A 46 12.44 11.01 -14.00
C SER A 46 11.50 12.13 -14.45
N ARG A 47 11.56 12.53 -15.72
CA ARG A 47 10.61 13.51 -16.27
C ARG A 47 9.16 13.01 -16.21
N ALA A 48 8.96 11.70 -16.35
CA ALA A 48 7.64 11.09 -16.26
C ALA A 48 7.12 11.14 -14.82
N GLU A 49 7.97 10.79 -13.84
CA GLU A 49 7.63 10.94 -12.42
C GLU A 49 7.26 12.38 -12.08
N GLU A 50 8.09 13.36 -12.44
CA GLU A 50 7.82 14.77 -12.15
C GLU A 50 6.49 15.25 -12.76
N TYR A 51 6.19 14.82 -13.99
CA TYR A 51 4.94 15.13 -14.66
C TYR A 51 3.73 14.57 -13.90
N TRP A 52 3.78 13.28 -13.54
CA TRP A 52 2.66 12.61 -12.88
C TRP A 52 2.48 13.04 -11.42
N MET A 53 3.56 13.31 -10.69
CA MET A 53 3.49 13.90 -9.34
C MET A 53 2.83 15.28 -9.37
N LYS A 54 3.21 16.12 -10.33
CA LYS A 54 2.54 17.41 -10.54
C LYS A 54 1.07 17.22 -10.89
N TRP A 55 0.76 16.32 -11.83
CA TRP A 55 -0.61 16.02 -12.23
C TRP A 55 -1.48 15.54 -11.05
N LEU A 56 -0.93 14.70 -10.15
CA LEU A 56 -1.60 14.26 -8.92
C LEU A 56 -1.80 15.42 -7.94
N SER A 57 -0.82 16.31 -7.78
CA SER A 57 -0.95 17.49 -6.89
C SER A 57 -2.06 18.46 -7.31
N GLU A 58 -2.34 18.52 -8.62
CA GLU A 58 -3.41 19.34 -9.20
C GLU A 58 -4.81 18.72 -9.02
N LYS A 59 -4.90 17.48 -8.53
CA LYS A 59 -6.18 16.82 -8.26
C LYS A 59 -6.91 17.45 -7.06
N PRO A 60 -8.25 17.35 -7.03
CA PRO A 60 -9.03 17.88 -5.93
C PRO A 60 -8.87 17.06 -4.64
N TRP A 61 -8.38 15.81 -4.71
CA TRP A 61 -8.12 14.97 -3.55
C TRP A 61 -6.66 15.01 -3.09
N ILE A 62 -6.39 14.47 -1.91
CA ILE A 62 -5.05 14.10 -1.44
C ILE A 62 -4.80 12.64 -1.82
N THR A 63 -3.67 12.37 -2.47
CA THR A 63 -3.25 11.01 -2.85
C THR A 63 -2.39 10.43 -1.74
N LEU A 64 -2.82 9.28 -1.24
CA LEU A 64 -2.13 8.47 -0.25
C LEU A 64 -1.79 7.12 -0.88
N PHE A 65 -0.72 6.49 -0.46
CA PHE A 65 -0.42 5.11 -0.87
C PHE A 65 0.31 4.36 0.24
N VAL A 66 0.10 3.06 0.31
CA VAL A 66 1.05 2.16 1.00
C VAL A 66 2.09 1.70 -0.02
N ASP A 67 3.30 1.36 0.40
CA ASP A 67 4.28 0.76 -0.50
C ASP A 67 3.85 -0.65 -0.95
N GLY A 68 4.29 -1.07 -2.14
CA GLY A 68 4.18 -2.43 -2.67
C GLY A 68 5.56 -3.03 -2.91
N ASN A 69 5.71 -3.85 -3.96
CA ASN A 69 7.01 -4.38 -4.37
C ASN A 69 7.57 -3.69 -5.62
N HIS A 70 6.89 -2.65 -6.12
CA HIS A 70 7.32 -1.81 -7.24
C HIS A 70 7.65 -0.36 -6.84
N GLU A 71 8.31 -0.18 -5.69
CA GLU A 71 8.87 1.08 -5.25
C GLU A 71 10.40 1.01 -5.11
N ASN A 72 11.07 2.14 -5.32
CA ASN A 72 12.48 2.30 -5.03
C ASN A 72 12.66 2.61 -3.53
N PHE A 73 12.92 1.57 -2.74
CA PHE A 73 13.07 1.69 -1.29
C PHE A 73 14.29 2.53 -0.87
N ASP A 74 15.34 2.57 -1.69
CA ASP A 74 16.48 3.46 -1.47
C ASP A 74 16.08 4.93 -1.51
N ARG A 75 15.13 5.30 -2.36
CA ARG A 75 14.57 6.65 -2.37
C ARG A 75 13.54 6.84 -1.28
N LEU A 76 12.63 5.87 -1.11
CA LEU A 76 11.52 5.96 -0.18
C LEU A 76 12.01 6.27 1.23
N LYS A 77 13.04 5.56 1.73
CA LYS A 77 13.61 5.78 3.08
C LYS A 77 14.25 7.16 3.31
N ASN A 78 14.53 7.92 2.25
CA ASN A 78 15.15 9.24 2.32
C ASN A 78 14.13 10.41 2.29
N TYR A 79 12.84 10.14 2.06
CA TYR A 79 11.82 11.18 2.14
C TYR A 79 11.58 11.62 3.59
N PRO A 80 11.30 12.92 3.83
CA PRO A 80 11.08 13.43 5.16
C PRO A 80 9.85 12.78 5.81
N ILE A 81 10.04 12.31 7.03
CA ILE A 81 8.96 11.79 7.86
C ILE A 81 8.28 12.97 8.58
N THR A 82 6.97 13.07 8.44
CA THR A 82 6.10 14.02 9.14
C THR A 82 4.94 13.28 9.80
N GLU A 83 4.16 13.96 10.63
CA GLU A 83 2.94 13.40 11.21
C GLU A 83 1.73 14.03 10.54
N GLU A 84 0.83 13.20 10.02
CA GLU A 84 -0.43 13.62 9.41
C GLU A 84 -1.51 12.59 9.80
N TRP A 85 -2.75 13.06 10.00
CA TRP A 85 -3.88 12.21 10.38
C TRP A 85 -3.62 11.28 11.58
N GLY A 86 -2.73 11.68 12.50
CA GLY A 86 -2.41 10.92 13.71
C GLY A 86 -1.38 9.80 13.54
N GLY A 87 -0.77 9.64 12.37
CA GLY A 87 0.29 8.67 12.11
C GLY A 87 1.47 9.28 11.37
N LYS A 88 2.58 8.54 11.30
CA LYS A 88 3.76 8.95 10.52
C LYS A 88 3.52 8.75 9.04
N VAL A 89 3.90 9.73 8.23
CA VAL A 89 3.87 9.66 6.76
C VAL A 89 5.21 10.11 6.20
N GLN A 90 5.53 9.69 4.99
CA GLN A 90 6.57 10.35 4.22
C GLN A 90 5.93 11.28 3.18
N LYS A 91 6.28 12.56 3.24
CA LYS A 91 5.80 13.54 2.27
C LYS A 91 6.60 13.43 0.98
N ILE A 92 5.98 12.84 -0.04
CA ILE A 92 6.61 12.58 -1.34
C ILE A 92 6.57 13.82 -2.23
N TYR A 93 5.40 14.44 -2.32
CA TYR A 93 5.14 15.63 -3.13
C TYR A 93 4.01 16.45 -2.52
N ASP A 94 3.65 17.59 -3.14
CA ASP A 94 2.43 18.30 -2.74
C ASP A 94 1.19 17.41 -2.95
N LYS A 95 0.38 17.25 -1.90
CA LYS A 95 -0.77 16.33 -1.82
C LYS A 95 -0.49 14.85 -2.15
N VAL A 96 0.76 14.39 -2.08
CA VAL A 96 1.11 12.97 -2.28
C VAL A 96 1.91 12.49 -1.08
N TYR A 97 1.38 11.50 -0.37
CA TYR A 97 1.97 10.98 0.86
C TYR A 97 2.05 9.45 0.84
N HIS A 98 3.18 8.93 1.30
CA HIS A 98 3.34 7.52 1.62
C HIS A 98 2.89 7.28 3.07
N LEU A 99 1.96 6.35 3.25
CA LEU A 99 1.47 5.85 4.53
C LEU A 99 2.40 4.74 5.02
N MET A 100 3.09 4.97 6.13
CA MET A 100 4.12 4.07 6.64
C MET A 100 3.52 2.78 7.21
N ARG A 101 4.28 1.69 7.10
CA ARG A 101 3.90 0.37 7.63
C ARG A 101 3.65 0.42 9.13
N GLY A 102 2.53 -0.16 9.56
CA GLY A 102 2.17 -0.30 10.98
C GLY A 102 1.50 0.92 11.61
N GLU A 103 1.31 1.99 10.86
CA GLU A 103 0.60 3.19 11.31
C GLU A 103 -0.93 3.00 11.30
N ILE A 104 -1.60 3.79 12.13
CA ILE A 104 -3.07 3.86 12.19
C ILE A 104 -3.46 5.33 12.03
N TYR A 105 -4.16 5.63 10.94
CA TYR A 105 -4.58 6.98 10.61
C TYR A 105 -6.04 7.22 10.99
N LEU A 106 -6.36 8.45 11.36
CA LEU A 106 -7.72 8.95 11.55
C LEU A 106 -8.08 9.86 10.36
N ILE A 107 -8.70 9.29 9.34
CA ILE A 107 -9.08 10.00 8.10
C ILE A 107 -10.60 9.93 7.98
N GLU A 108 -11.25 11.10 7.79
CA GLU A 108 -12.72 11.19 7.74
C GLU A 108 -13.43 10.48 8.91
N GLY A 109 -12.81 10.52 10.10
CA GLY A 109 -13.32 9.88 11.32
C GLY A 109 -13.16 8.35 11.37
N LYS A 110 -12.44 7.74 10.43
CA LYS A 110 -12.20 6.30 10.36
C LYS A 110 -10.78 5.95 10.78
N LYS A 111 -10.62 4.89 11.57
CA LYS A 111 -9.32 4.30 11.89
C LYS A 111 -8.87 3.40 10.74
N ILE A 112 -7.79 3.77 10.07
CA ILE A 112 -7.25 3.05 8.91
C ILE A 112 -5.87 2.52 9.29
N PHE A 113 -5.73 1.21 9.41
CA PHE A 113 -4.44 0.55 9.57
C PHE A 113 -3.81 0.29 8.20
N THR A 114 -2.52 0.56 8.07
CA THR A 114 -1.79 0.38 6.81
C THR A 114 -0.58 -0.50 6.97
N PHE A 115 -0.38 -1.39 6.00
CA PHE A 115 0.83 -2.21 5.95
C PHE A 115 1.18 -2.59 4.51
N GLY A 116 2.16 -1.87 3.94
CA GLY A 116 2.67 -2.10 2.60
C GLY A 116 3.68 -3.24 2.50
N GLY A 117 4.16 -3.48 1.29
CA GLY A 117 5.13 -4.50 0.92
C GLY A 117 4.52 -5.71 0.20
N ALA A 118 5.33 -6.41 -0.56
CA ALA A 118 5.02 -7.73 -1.14
C ALA A 118 6.30 -8.43 -1.59
N PHE A 119 6.17 -9.71 -1.97
CA PHE A 119 7.28 -10.49 -2.52
C PHE A 119 7.41 -10.27 -4.04
N SER A 120 8.62 -10.00 -4.52
CA SER A 120 8.90 -9.99 -5.95
C SER A 120 9.06 -11.40 -6.53
N HIS A 121 8.04 -11.86 -7.26
CA HIS A 121 7.96 -13.22 -7.83
C HIS A 121 9.02 -13.56 -8.89
N ASP A 122 9.53 -12.56 -9.61
CA ASP A 122 10.46 -12.68 -10.72
C ASP A 122 11.88 -12.24 -10.34
N LYS A 123 12.18 -12.06 -9.05
CA LYS A 123 13.44 -11.46 -8.60
C LYS A 123 14.69 -12.21 -9.01
N MET A 124 14.60 -13.52 -9.25
CA MET A 124 15.71 -14.32 -9.80
C MET A 124 16.22 -13.82 -11.16
N TYR A 125 15.40 -13.04 -11.87
CA TYR A 125 15.74 -12.40 -13.15
C TYR A 125 16.00 -10.89 -13.01
N ARG A 126 15.94 -10.35 -11.78
CA ARG A 126 16.09 -8.92 -11.48
C ARG A 126 17.44 -8.65 -10.80
N ARG A 127 17.78 -7.37 -10.66
CA ARG A 127 19.02 -6.93 -10.02
C ARG A 127 18.70 -6.13 -8.77
N GLU A 128 19.25 -6.57 -7.64
CA GLU A 128 19.05 -5.93 -6.35
C GLU A 128 19.54 -4.48 -6.39
N GLY A 129 18.78 -3.58 -5.76
CA GLY A 129 19.05 -2.14 -5.75
C GLY A 129 18.77 -1.43 -7.07
N ILE A 130 18.19 -2.13 -8.06
CA ILE A 130 17.84 -1.57 -9.37
C ILE A 130 16.41 -1.91 -9.76
N SER A 131 16.02 -3.18 -9.65
CA SER A 131 14.69 -3.66 -10.04
C SER A 131 14.01 -4.53 -8.99
N TRP A 132 14.67 -4.74 -7.84
CA TRP A 132 14.04 -5.22 -6.62
C TRP A 132 14.86 -4.80 -5.40
N TRP A 133 14.24 -4.79 -4.22
CA TRP A 133 14.86 -4.47 -2.93
C TRP A 133 14.46 -5.47 -1.84
N GLU A 134 15.38 -5.77 -0.92
CA GLU A 134 15.06 -6.53 0.30
C GLU A 134 13.99 -5.84 1.16
N ASP A 135 13.95 -4.50 1.10
CA ASP A 135 13.01 -3.66 1.84
C ASP A 135 11.55 -3.74 1.32
N GLU A 136 11.31 -4.41 0.20
CA GLU A 136 9.95 -4.80 -0.24
C GLU A 136 9.23 -5.66 0.80
N LEU A 137 9.99 -6.34 1.67
CA LEU A 137 9.47 -7.08 2.81
C LEU A 137 9.73 -6.33 4.13
N PRO A 138 8.83 -6.52 5.11
CA PRO A 138 8.96 -5.89 6.41
C PRO A 138 10.09 -6.50 7.23
N THR A 139 10.66 -5.71 8.13
CA THR A 139 11.52 -6.23 9.20
C THR A 139 10.69 -6.67 10.40
N LYS A 140 11.31 -7.43 11.29
CA LYS A 140 10.71 -7.82 12.58
C LYS A 140 10.27 -6.61 13.40
N GLU A 141 11.07 -5.54 13.43
CA GLU A 141 10.76 -4.31 14.16
C GLU A 141 9.52 -3.60 13.61
N GLU A 142 9.33 -3.60 12.28
CA GLU A 142 8.13 -3.03 11.65
C GLU A 142 6.87 -3.85 12.01
N CYS A 143 6.97 -5.18 12.00
CA CYS A 143 5.89 -6.06 12.43
C CYS A 143 5.55 -5.89 13.92
N GLU A 144 6.56 -5.82 14.79
CA GLU A 144 6.38 -5.61 16.24
C GLU A 144 5.78 -4.22 16.53
N TYR A 145 6.24 -3.20 15.81
CA TYR A 145 5.69 -1.85 15.89
C TYR A 145 4.20 -1.83 15.52
N ALA A 146 3.83 -2.47 14.42
CA ALA A 146 2.44 -2.56 13.97
C ALA A 146 1.54 -3.24 15.02
N ILE A 147 2.00 -4.37 15.59
CA ILE A 147 1.27 -5.07 16.65
C ILE A 147 1.11 -4.16 17.87
N ALA A 148 2.17 -3.48 18.31
CA ALA A 148 2.12 -2.57 19.44
C ALA A 148 1.17 -1.40 19.19
N ASN A 149 1.15 -0.84 17.98
CA ASN A 149 0.28 0.26 17.61
C ASN A 149 -1.19 -0.16 17.57
N LEU A 150 -1.51 -1.34 17.02
CA LEU A 150 -2.86 -1.92 17.04
C LEU A 150 -3.40 -2.13 18.46
N LYS A 151 -2.55 -2.51 19.41
CA LYS A 151 -2.93 -2.63 20.82
C LYS A 151 -3.40 -1.31 21.42
N THR A 152 -2.89 -0.16 20.96
CA THR A 152 -3.30 1.16 21.46
C THR A 152 -4.77 1.49 21.14
N VAL A 153 -5.32 0.86 20.09
CA VAL A 153 -6.73 1.00 19.69
C VAL A 153 -7.58 -0.22 20.05
N GLY A 154 -7.06 -1.12 20.88
CA GLY A 154 -7.75 -2.35 21.30
C GLY A 154 -7.93 -3.34 20.15
N ASP A 155 -6.95 -3.43 19.25
CA ASP A 155 -6.97 -4.31 18.07
C ASP A 155 -8.22 -4.13 17.21
N THR A 156 -8.82 -2.93 17.20
CA THR A 156 -10.03 -2.62 16.46
C THR A 156 -9.83 -1.40 15.58
N VAL A 157 -10.00 -1.60 14.28
CA VAL A 157 -9.91 -0.55 13.24
C VAL A 157 -11.12 -0.62 12.31
N ASP A 158 -11.36 0.43 11.54
CA ASP A 158 -12.45 0.43 10.57
C ASP A 158 -11.99 -0.19 9.25
N VAL A 159 -10.81 0.21 8.77
CA VAL A 159 -10.26 -0.22 7.48
C VAL A 159 -8.84 -0.77 7.66
N ILE A 160 -8.52 -1.83 6.93
CA ILE A 160 -7.15 -2.28 6.68
C ILE A 160 -6.81 -2.05 5.21
N ILE A 161 -5.65 -1.44 4.95
CA ILE A 161 -5.13 -1.23 3.60
C ILE A 161 -3.74 -1.84 3.51
N THR A 162 -3.58 -2.80 2.61
CA THR A 162 -2.31 -3.49 2.36
C THR A 162 -2.03 -3.53 0.87
N HIS A 163 -0.79 -3.85 0.50
CA HIS A 163 -0.52 -4.22 -0.88
C HIS A 163 -0.80 -5.72 -1.09
N ASP A 164 -0.24 -6.54 -0.21
CA ASP A 164 -0.39 -7.99 -0.26
C ASP A 164 -1.60 -8.52 0.52
N ALA A 165 -1.96 -9.78 0.33
CA ALA A 165 -3.07 -10.45 1.01
C ALA A 165 -2.58 -11.41 2.11
N PRO A 166 -3.44 -11.75 3.09
CA PRO A 166 -3.18 -12.86 4.01
C PRO A 166 -2.86 -14.18 3.30
N LYS A 167 -1.97 -14.97 3.88
CA LYS A 167 -1.45 -16.22 3.29
C LYS A 167 -2.53 -17.18 2.80
N SER A 168 -3.58 -17.39 3.60
CA SER A 168 -4.67 -18.30 3.24
C SER A 168 -5.51 -17.78 2.07
N ILE A 169 -5.69 -16.46 1.98
CA ILE A 169 -6.39 -15.78 0.90
C ILE A 169 -5.55 -15.83 -0.39
N ALA A 170 -4.28 -15.43 -0.33
CA ALA A 170 -3.36 -15.49 -1.47
C ALA A 170 -3.31 -16.90 -2.10
N ARG A 171 -3.15 -17.91 -1.25
CA ARG A 171 -3.12 -19.33 -1.64
C ARG A 171 -4.40 -19.79 -2.34
N ARG A 172 -5.57 -19.34 -1.89
CA ARG A 172 -6.87 -19.69 -2.49
C ARG A 172 -6.93 -19.35 -3.98
N TYR A 173 -6.24 -18.29 -4.38
CA TYR A 173 -6.19 -17.80 -5.76
C TYR A 173 -4.96 -18.28 -6.54
N GLY A 174 -4.26 -19.29 -6.04
CA GLY A 174 -3.12 -19.90 -6.74
C GLY A 174 -1.80 -19.17 -6.55
N TYR A 175 -1.74 -18.18 -5.65
CA TYR A 175 -0.51 -17.49 -5.28
C TYR A 175 0.19 -18.19 -4.11
N ASP A 176 0.43 -19.50 -4.27
CA ASP A 176 1.23 -20.28 -3.32
C ASP A 176 2.70 -19.86 -3.44
N ARG A 177 3.29 -19.41 -2.32
CA ARG A 177 4.65 -18.87 -2.33
C ARG A 177 5.72 -19.96 -2.35
N VAL A 178 6.81 -19.61 -3.03
CA VAL A 178 8.10 -20.30 -2.96
C VAL A 178 8.70 -20.08 -1.57
N ASP A 179 9.49 -21.02 -1.07
CA ASP A 179 10.20 -20.92 0.22
C ASP A 179 11.05 -19.63 0.28
N MET A 180 10.61 -18.69 1.13
CA MET A 180 11.17 -17.35 1.31
C MET A 180 12.58 -17.35 1.88
N SER A 181 12.92 -18.38 2.67
CA SER A 181 14.17 -18.47 3.45
C SER A 181 15.42 -18.59 2.57
N GLN A 182 15.24 -18.93 1.30
CA GLN A 182 16.33 -19.05 0.33
C GLN A 182 16.57 -17.78 -0.47
N VAL A 183 15.71 -16.76 -0.31
CA VAL A 183 15.63 -15.67 -1.28
C VAL A 183 15.79 -14.30 -0.65
N TYR A 184 15.20 -14.01 0.50
CA TYR A 184 15.39 -12.73 1.21
C TYR A 184 16.35 -12.89 2.40
N ALA A 185 16.88 -11.77 2.88
CA ALA A 185 17.71 -11.72 4.07
C ALA A 185 16.95 -12.23 5.30
N THR A 186 17.67 -12.84 6.24
CA THR A 186 17.10 -13.55 7.40
C THR A 186 16.40 -12.63 8.41
N ASP A 187 16.59 -11.32 8.29
CA ASP A 187 15.95 -10.27 9.10
C ASP A 187 14.63 -9.77 8.50
N LYS A 188 14.24 -10.28 7.33
CA LYS A 188 12.94 -10.02 6.69
C LYS A 188 11.89 -11.04 7.12
N GLU A 189 10.66 -10.55 7.27
CA GLU A 189 9.52 -11.36 7.68
C GLU A 189 8.63 -11.75 6.49
N ASP A 190 7.99 -12.92 6.57
CA ASP A 190 6.96 -13.33 5.60
C ASP A 190 5.72 -12.45 5.80
N ILE A 191 5.59 -11.41 4.97
CA ILE A 191 4.46 -10.47 5.03
C ILE A 191 3.11 -11.17 4.94
N THR A 192 2.95 -12.24 4.15
CA THR A 192 1.65 -12.94 4.06
C THR A 192 1.31 -13.66 5.35
N ALA A 193 2.32 -14.19 6.05
CA ALA A 193 2.14 -14.81 7.36
C ALA A 193 1.84 -13.75 8.44
N PHE A 194 2.48 -12.58 8.35
CA PHE A 194 2.15 -11.45 9.22
C PHE A 194 0.72 -10.96 8.98
N LEU A 195 0.30 -10.78 7.74
CA LEU A 195 -1.07 -10.38 7.40
C LEU A 195 -2.11 -11.44 7.76
N GLU A 196 -1.75 -12.73 7.70
CA GLU A 196 -2.57 -13.82 8.26
C GLU A 196 -2.71 -13.71 9.78
N HIS A 197 -1.68 -13.26 10.49
CA HIS A 197 -1.82 -12.97 11.93
C HIS A 197 -2.79 -11.79 12.14
N ILE A 198 -2.64 -10.70 11.38
CA ILE A 198 -3.54 -9.55 11.46
C ILE A 198 -4.99 -9.94 11.21
N SER A 199 -5.27 -10.76 10.19
CA SER A 199 -6.65 -11.18 9.86
C SER A 199 -7.33 -12.00 10.96
N HIS A 200 -6.55 -12.71 11.79
CA HIS A 200 -7.10 -13.49 12.91
C HIS A 200 -7.33 -12.70 14.19
N PHE A 201 -6.52 -11.66 14.44
CA PHE A 201 -6.46 -11.00 15.76
C PHE A 201 -6.94 -9.56 15.76
N VAL A 202 -7.04 -8.91 14.60
CA VAL A 202 -7.57 -7.55 14.48
C VAL A 202 -9.02 -7.61 14.06
N ASN A 203 -9.87 -6.86 14.76
CA ASN A 203 -11.25 -6.64 14.35
C ASN A 203 -11.29 -5.47 13.36
N TYR A 204 -11.75 -5.74 12.14
CA TYR A 204 -11.88 -4.76 11.07
C TYR A 204 -13.22 -4.90 10.36
N LYS A 205 -13.69 -3.82 9.73
CA LYS A 205 -14.92 -3.86 8.93
C LYS A 205 -14.62 -4.14 7.46
N GLN A 206 -13.56 -3.55 6.94
CA GLN A 206 -13.20 -3.59 5.52
C GLN A 206 -11.69 -3.76 5.33
N TRP A 207 -11.27 -4.59 4.38
CA TRP A 207 -9.87 -4.79 4.00
C TRP A 207 -9.73 -4.66 2.48
N TYR A 208 -8.83 -3.79 2.04
CA TYR A 208 -8.51 -3.60 0.62
C TYR A 208 -7.03 -3.95 0.35
N CYS A 209 -6.78 -4.78 -0.66
CA CYS A 209 -5.43 -5.16 -1.09
C CYS A 209 -5.23 -5.00 -2.60
N GLY A 210 -3.98 -4.80 -3.02
CA GLY A 210 -3.54 -4.65 -4.41
C GLY A 210 -2.84 -5.92 -4.92
N HIS A 211 -1.68 -5.76 -5.58
CA HIS A 211 -0.67 -6.79 -5.93
C HIS A 211 -1.08 -7.83 -6.97
N TYR A 212 -2.29 -8.36 -6.86
CA TYR A 212 -2.75 -9.52 -7.61
C TYR A 212 -3.32 -9.18 -8.99
N HIS A 213 -3.48 -7.89 -9.30
CA HIS A 213 -4.08 -7.36 -10.54
C HIS A 213 -5.51 -7.90 -10.77
N MET A 214 -6.28 -8.00 -9.69
CA MET A 214 -7.66 -8.51 -9.71
C MET A 214 -8.62 -7.45 -9.15
N ASP A 215 -9.85 -7.45 -9.66
CA ASP A 215 -10.95 -6.58 -9.21
C ASP A 215 -12.15 -7.43 -8.82
N PHE A 216 -12.19 -7.90 -7.58
CA PHE A 216 -13.34 -8.63 -7.02
C PHE A 216 -13.30 -8.71 -5.48
N ASP A 217 -14.43 -9.11 -4.91
CA ASP A 217 -14.63 -9.29 -3.48
C ASP A 217 -14.43 -10.77 -3.09
N ASP A 218 -13.44 -11.09 -2.25
CA ASP A 218 -13.27 -12.44 -1.67
C ASP A 218 -14.38 -12.75 -0.65
N SER A 219 -14.81 -11.70 0.06
CA SER A 219 -15.90 -11.72 1.03
C SER A 219 -16.51 -10.31 1.13
N GLU A 220 -17.56 -10.16 1.93
CA GLU A 220 -18.18 -8.83 2.18
C GLU A 220 -17.24 -7.80 2.83
N SER A 221 -16.10 -8.26 3.38
CA SER A 221 -15.14 -7.43 4.11
C SER A 221 -13.72 -7.47 3.53
N PHE A 222 -13.49 -8.18 2.41
CA PHE A 222 -12.16 -8.32 1.82
C PHE A 222 -12.22 -8.18 0.30
N HIS A 223 -11.44 -7.22 -0.21
CA HIS A 223 -11.51 -6.75 -1.59
C HIS A 223 -10.13 -6.75 -2.23
N PHE A 224 -10.03 -7.35 -3.41
CA PHE A 224 -8.89 -7.15 -4.32
C PHE A 224 -9.18 -5.98 -5.23
N LEU A 225 -8.22 -5.07 -5.34
CA LEU A 225 -8.31 -3.89 -6.18
C LEU A 225 -7.18 -3.87 -7.19
N TYR A 226 -7.55 -3.57 -8.43
CA TYR A 226 -6.61 -3.20 -9.47
C TYR A 226 -7.11 -1.95 -10.18
N GLN A 227 -8.03 -2.07 -11.14
CA GLN A 227 -8.54 -0.93 -11.90
C GLN A 227 -9.71 -0.23 -11.22
N THR A 228 -10.42 -0.93 -10.33
CA THR A 228 -11.60 -0.40 -9.66
C THR A 228 -11.23 0.67 -8.65
N ILE A 229 -12.05 1.71 -8.58
CA ILE A 229 -11.98 2.73 -7.55
C ILE A 229 -13.25 2.60 -6.71
N LEU A 230 -13.09 2.13 -5.48
CA LEU A 230 -14.18 2.00 -4.53
C LEU A 230 -14.23 3.22 -3.63
N LYS A 231 -15.45 3.58 -3.22
CA LYS A 231 -15.68 4.53 -2.15
C LYS A 231 -15.82 3.76 -0.85
N ILE A 232 -15.12 4.18 0.20
CA ILE A 232 -15.26 3.58 1.52
C ILE A 232 -16.51 4.19 2.20
N ASP A 233 -17.63 3.48 2.09
CA ASP A 233 -18.89 3.82 2.75
C ASP A 233 -19.01 3.01 4.04
N MET A 234 -18.87 3.68 5.19
CA MET A 234 -19.09 3.09 6.52
C MET A 234 -19.66 4.11 7.51
#